data_AF-A0A371JTU9-F1
#
_entry.id   AF-A0A371JTU9-F1
#
_cell.length_a   1.000
_cell.length_b   1.000
_cell.length_c   1.000
_cell.angle_alpha   90.00
_cell.angle_beta   90.00
_cell.angle_gamma   90.00
#
_symmetry.space_group_name_H-M   'P 1'
#
loop_
_entity.id
_entity.type
_entity.pdbx_description
1 polymer ?
#
loop_
_entity_poly.entity_id
_entity_poly.type
_entity_poly.pdbx_seq_one_letter_code
_entity_poly.pdbx_strand_id
1 'polypeptide(L)'
;MLNMVWDKELASEEFLGIFGLCYIPLGLAFTFSVFREFGHSNTDQLYLALPVSIPERLVSKWFSTTVLYTIAFSLVAIVVGVFAVTVGIILFGVDFSFSAIFSEKYWTIVGTYFIIQPIFMVGAITFSKNKIGKTILSIGILFLGFFLFNLVLFVLFNQGLGVFSNDGLGSVAFDRASSDFSLIGRWFYGILFGPLLLVVAYFKMVEKEV
;
A
#
# COMPACT_ATOMS: atom_id res chain seq x y z
N MET A 1 7.68 17.47 -19.58
CA MET A 1 8.42 17.50 -20.86
C MET A 1 9.24 16.21 -20.91
N LEU A 2 8.75 15.19 -21.63
CA LEU A 2 9.42 13.90 -21.75
C LEU A 2 10.57 14.05 -22.76
N ASN A 3 11.78 14.27 -22.26
CA ASN A 3 12.98 14.37 -23.09
C ASN A 3 13.50 12.96 -23.43
N MET A 4 12.70 12.17 -24.17
CA MET A 4 12.99 10.75 -24.49
C MET A 4 14.05 10.57 -25.61
N VAL A 5 14.61 11.64 -26.16
CA VAL A 5 15.51 11.56 -27.33
C VAL A 5 16.98 11.33 -26.94
N TRP A 6 17.35 11.56 -25.68
CA TRP A 6 18.77 11.57 -25.27
C TRP A 6 19.18 10.50 -24.26
N ASP A 7 18.25 9.88 -23.54
CA ASP A 7 18.55 8.70 -22.72
C ASP A 7 18.39 7.43 -23.57
N LYS A 8 19.53 6.89 -24.03
CA LYS A 8 19.59 5.58 -24.69
C LYS A 8 19.49 4.42 -23.69
N GLU A 9 19.22 4.69 -22.42
CA GLU A 9 19.03 3.69 -21.38
C GLU A 9 17.74 4.01 -20.65
N LEU A 10 16.71 3.18 -20.83
CA LEU A 10 15.60 3.17 -19.88
C LEU A 10 16.18 2.60 -18.59
N ALA A 11 16.49 3.48 -17.64
CA ALA A 11 17.04 3.04 -16.36
C ALA A 11 16.05 2.05 -15.75
N SER A 12 16.56 0.93 -15.23
CA SER A 12 15.77 -0.08 -14.50
C SER A 12 14.85 0.53 -13.42
N GLU A 13 15.23 1.70 -12.93
CA GLU A 13 14.49 2.51 -11.97
C GLU A 13 13.18 3.09 -12.52
N GLU A 14 13.15 3.50 -13.78
CA GLU A 14 11.96 4.07 -14.42
C GLU A 14 10.89 3.01 -14.63
N PHE A 15 11.29 1.82 -15.08
CA PHE A 15 10.38 0.68 -15.23
C PHE A 15 9.74 0.30 -13.88
N LEU A 16 10.54 0.24 -12.81
CA LEU A 16 10.03 -0.06 -11.46
C LEU A 16 9.18 1.08 -10.88
N GLY A 17 9.49 2.33 -11.23
CA GLY A 17 8.66 3.49 -10.88
C GLY A 17 7.27 3.41 -11.51
N ILE A 18 7.20 3.11 -12.81
CA ILE A 18 5.94 2.91 -13.54
C ILE A 18 5.19 1.68 -12.98
N PHE A 19 5.92 0.59 -12.73
CA PHE A 19 5.36 -0.61 -12.10
C PHE A 19 4.68 -0.25 -10.77
N GLY A 20 5.37 0.46 -9.86
CA GLY A 20 4.79 0.85 -8.57
C GLY A 20 3.59 1.78 -8.70
N LEU A 21 3.66 2.75 -9.62
CA LEU A 21 2.58 3.71 -9.89
C LEU A 21 1.32 3.01 -10.41
N CYS A 22 1.45 1.98 -11.24
CA CYS A 22 0.30 1.20 -11.70
C CYS A 22 -0.15 0.14 -10.69
N TYR A 23 0.80 -0.59 -10.10
CA TYR A 23 0.56 -1.74 -9.24
C TYR A 23 -0.27 -1.39 -8.00
N ILE A 24 0.10 -0.32 -7.28
CA ILE A 24 -0.58 0.05 -6.03
C ILE A 24 -2.03 0.49 -6.31
N PRO A 25 -2.31 1.52 -7.13
CA PRO A 25 -3.67 2.00 -7.33
C PRO A 25 -4.58 0.96 -7.97
N LEU A 26 -4.09 0.16 -8.93
CA LEU A 26 -4.87 -0.91 -9.54
C LEU A 26 -5.19 -2.01 -8.53
N GLY A 27 -4.25 -2.36 -7.65
CA GLY A 27 -4.47 -3.35 -6.60
C GLY A 27 -5.48 -2.89 -5.56
N LEU A 28 -5.46 -1.59 -5.23
CA LEU A 28 -6.46 -0.98 -4.36
C LEU A 28 -7.84 -0.97 -5.03
N ALA A 29 -7.92 -0.56 -6.30
CA ALA A 29 -9.16 -0.58 -7.07
C ALA A 29 -9.74 -2.02 -7.20
N PHE A 30 -8.88 -3.00 -7.44
CA PHE A 30 -9.24 -4.42 -7.46
C PHE A 30 -9.83 -4.86 -6.12
N THR A 31 -9.23 -4.46 -4.99
CA THR A 31 -9.77 -4.73 -3.65
C THR A 31 -11.20 -4.22 -3.50
N PHE A 32 -11.49 -2.98 -3.92
CA PHE A 32 -12.86 -2.45 -3.87
C PHE A 32 -13.84 -3.22 -4.77
N SER A 33 -13.37 -3.77 -5.88
CA SER A 33 -14.17 -4.62 -6.77
C SER A 33 -14.55 -5.95 -6.12
N VAL A 34 -13.58 -6.63 -5.47
CA VAL A 34 -13.80 -7.90 -4.74
C VAL A 34 -14.79 -7.75 -3.57
N PHE A 35 -14.84 -6.56 -2.96
CA PHE A 35 -15.75 -6.23 -1.87
C PHE A 35 -16.98 -5.43 -2.34
N ARG A 36 -17.31 -5.46 -3.63
CA ARG A 36 -18.50 -4.77 -4.16
C ARG A 36 -19.82 -5.37 -3.67
N GLU A 37 -19.81 -6.67 -3.36
CA GLU A 37 -20.94 -7.46 -2.86
C GLU A 37 -21.61 -6.79 -1.65
N PHE A 38 -20.81 -6.43 -0.63
CA PHE A 38 -21.26 -5.77 0.62
C PHE A 38 -21.85 -4.36 0.47
N GLY A 39 -22.01 -3.87 -0.77
CA GLY A 39 -22.62 -2.57 -1.07
C GLY A 39 -24.01 -2.67 -1.71
N HIS A 40 -24.45 -3.85 -2.13
CA HIS A 40 -25.70 -4.04 -2.86
C HIS A 40 -26.55 -5.15 -2.25
N SER A 41 -27.74 -4.78 -1.78
CA SER A 41 -28.73 -5.66 -1.11
C SER A 41 -29.12 -6.91 -1.91
N ASN A 42 -28.95 -6.93 -3.24
CA ASN A 42 -29.30 -8.08 -4.08
C ASN A 42 -28.18 -9.15 -4.17
N THR A 43 -26.91 -8.77 -4.03
CA THR A 43 -25.78 -9.72 -4.03
C THR A 43 -25.50 -10.32 -2.66
N ASP A 44 -25.99 -9.68 -1.60
CA ASP A 44 -25.83 -10.17 -0.22
C ASP A 44 -26.49 -11.54 -0.01
N GLN A 45 -27.57 -11.84 -0.74
CA GLN A 45 -28.28 -13.14 -0.63
C GLN A 45 -27.45 -14.32 -1.14
N LEU A 46 -26.75 -14.16 -2.29
CA LEU A 46 -25.82 -15.17 -2.82
C LEU A 46 -24.59 -15.31 -1.93
N TYR A 47 -24.12 -14.19 -1.36
CA TYR A 47 -23.01 -14.17 -0.42
C TYR A 47 -23.37 -14.96 0.86
N LEU A 48 -24.58 -14.79 1.42
CA LEU A 48 -25.04 -15.52 2.61
C LEU A 48 -25.38 -17.00 2.35
N ALA A 49 -25.67 -17.38 1.09
CA ALA A 49 -26.03 -18.75 0.73
C ALA A 49 -24.82 -19.72 0.71
N LEU A 50 -23.59 -19.21 0.67
CA LEU A 50 -22.38 -20.05 0.66
C LEU A 50 -22.03 -20.52 2.09
N PRO A 51 -21.97 -21.84 2.36
CA PRO A 51 -21.64 -22.39 3.67
C PRO A 51 -20.12 -22.33 3.89
N VAL A 52 -19.58 -21.11 3.97
CA VAL A 52 -18.16 -20.84 4.20
C VAL A 52 -18.04 -19.97 5.42
N SER A 53 -17.16 -20.34 6.34
CA SER A 53 -16.93 -19.58 7.57
C SER A 53 -16.38 -18.18 7.25
N ILE A 54 -16.73 -17.19 8.07
CA ILE A 54 -16.25 -15.81 7.95
C ILE A 54 -14.71 -15.72 7.89
N PRO A 55 -13.93 -16.41 8.76
CA PRO A 55 -12.48 -16.31 8.70
C PRO A 55 -11.90 -16.92 7.42
N GLU A 56 -12.41 -18.06 6.94
CA GLU A 56 -11.98 -18.64 5.66
C GLU A 56 -12.21 -17.68 4.49
N ARG A 57 -13.38 -17.03 4.50
CA ARG A 57 -13.74 -16.07 3.45
C ARG A 57 -12.85 -14.83 3.48
N LEU A 58 -12.56 -14.31 4.68
CA LEU A 58 -11.63 -13.19 4.86
C LEU A 58 -10.24 -13.55 4.36
N VAL A 59 -9.70 -14.70 4.77
CA VAL A 59 -8.38 -15.18 4.35
C VAL A 59 -8.33 -15.39 2.83
N SER A 60 -9.37 -15.95 2.24
CA SER A 60 -9.47 -16.14 0.78
C SER A 60 -9.47 -14.81 0.03
N LYS A 61 -10.28 -13.83 0.48
CA LYS A 61 -10.33 -12.50 -0.16
C LYS A 61 -9.02 -11.74 0.03
N TRP A 62 -8.41 -11.82 1.21
CA TRP A 62 -7.11 -11.21 1.49
C TRP A 62 -6.01 -11.83 0.63
N PHE A 63 -5.91 -13.16 0.57
CA PHE A 63 -4.93 -13.88 -0.24
C PHE A 63 -5.10 -13.59 -1.75
N SER A 64 -6.34 -13.49 -2.22
CA SER A 64 -6.63 -13.17 -3.61
C SER A 64 -6.23 -11.75 -3.99
N THR A 65 -6.51 -10.78 -3.12
CA THR A 65 -6.22 -9.37 -3.38
C THR A 65 -4.77 -8.98 -3.07
N THR A 66 -4.07 -9.73 -2.23
CA THR A 66 -2.64 -9.55 -1.97
C THR A 66 -1.80 -10.47 -2.84
N VAL A 67 -1.64 -11.73 -2.44
CA VAL A 67 -0.68 -12.68 -3.03
C VAL A 67 -0.97 -12.98 -4.49
N LEU A 68 -2.21 -13.40 -4.83
CA LEU A 68 -2.54 -13.75 -6.21
C LEU A 68 -2.46 -12.55 -7.14
N TYR A 69 -2.93 -11.39 -6.68
CA TYR A 69 -2.79 -10.13 -7.42
C TYR A 69 -1.33 -9.78 -7.68
N THR A 70 -0.46 -9.85 -6.66
CA THR A 70 0.99 -9.60 -6.82
C THR A 70 1.60 -10.55 -7.84
N ILE A 71 1.35 -11.85 -7.74
CA ILE A 71 1.90 -12.83 -8.67
C ILE A 71 1.41 -12.56 -10.09
N ALA A 72 0.11 -12.36 -10.28
CA ALA A 72 -0.47 -12.10 -11.59
C ALA A 72 0.07 -10.81 -12.21
N PHE A 73 0.13 -9.72 -11.44
CA PHE A 73 0.62 -8.44 -11.92
C PHE A 73 2.11 -8.48 -12.25
N SER A 74 2.92 -9.16 -11.44
CA SER A 74 4.35 -9.35 -11.71
C SER A 74 4.60 -10.21 -12.95
N LEU A 75 3.78 -11.24 -13.21
CA LEU A 75 3.83 -12.01 -14.46
C LEU A 75 3.52 -11.14 -15.67
N VAL A 76 2.49 -10.29 -15.59
CA VAL A 76 2.16 -9.34 -16.65
C VAL A 76 3.31 -8.35 -16.86
N ALA A 77 3.91 -7.84 -15.78
CA ALA A 77 5.06 -6.93 -15.85
C ALA A 77 6.28 -7.60 -16.50
N ILE A 78 6.54 -8.88 -16.23
CA ILE A 78 7.58 -9.67 -16.90
C ILE A 78 7.33 -9.74 -18.41
N VAL A 79 6.11 -10.10 -18.82
CA VAL A 79 5.74 -10.20 -20.23
C VAL A 79 5.87 -8.85 -20.95
N VAL A 80 5.35 -7.79 -20.33
CA VAL A 80 5.46 -6.42 -20.87
C VAL A 80 6.91 -5.97 -20.94
N GLY A 81 7.72 -6.29 -19.92
CA GLY A 81 9.15 -5.99 -19.90
C GLY A 81 9.91 -6.68 -21.03
N VAL A 82 9.71 -7.99 -21.23
CA VAL A 82 10.33 -8.74 -22.34
C VAL A 82 9.90 -8.17 -23.70
N PHE A 83 8.63 -7.83 -23.85
CA PHE A 83 8.11 -7.21 -25.07
C PHE A 83 8.77 -5.85 -25.34
N ALA A 84 8.88 -5.00 -24.31
CA ALA A 84 9.52 -3.69 -24.41
C ALA A 84 11.01 -3.80 -24.80
N VAL A 85 11.74 -4.74 -24.20
CA VAL A 85 13.16 -5.01 -24.55
C VAL A 85 13.28 -5.45 -26.01
N THR A 86 12.43 -6.40 -26.44
CA THR A 86 12.48 -6.93 -27.81
C THR A 86 12.22 -5.83 -28.85
N VAL A 87 11.18 -5.02 -28.63
CA VAL A 87 10.85 -3.88 -29.50
C VAL A 87 11.96 -2.82 -29.47
N GLY A 88 12.52 -2.56 -28.29
CA GLY A 88 13.60 -1.61 -28.08
C GLY A 88 14.88 -1.97 -28.83
N ILE A 89 15.29 -3.25 -28.79
CA ILE A 89 16.46 -3.75 -29.54
C ILE A 89 16.21 -3.63 -31.04
N ILE A 90 15.04 -4.06 -31.54
CA ILE A 90 14.74 -4.08 -32.98
C ILE A 90 14.65 -2.67 -33.57
N LEU A 91 14.01 -1.73 -32.87
CA LEU A 91 13.74 -0.40 -33.39
C LEU A 91 14.85 0.63 -33.09
N PHE A 92 15.50 0.50 -31.93
CA PHE A 92 16.43 1.52 -31.43
C PHE A 92 17.87 1.01 -31.26
N GLY A 93 18.12 -0.29 -31.39
CA GLY A 93 19.47 -0.88 -31.28
C GLY A 93 20.09 -0.72 -29.89
N VAL A 94 19.26 -0.65 -28.86
CA VAL A 94 19.67 -0.44 -27.46
C VAL A 94 19.67 -1.78 -26.72
N ASP A 95 20.75 -2.06 -25.98
CA ASP A 95 20.85 -3.22 -25.10
C ASP A 95 20.18 -2.93 -23.74
N PHE A 96 19.08 -3.63 -23.46
CA PHE A 96 18.36 -3.50 -22.18
C PHE A 96 18.64 -4.69 -21.27
N SER A 97 18.88 -4.43 -19.98
CA SER A 97 19.09 -5.48 -18.97
C SER A 97 17.82 -5.72 -18.12
N PHE A 98 17.32 -6.96 -18.15
CA PHE A 98 16.07 -7.39 -17.52
C PHE A 98 16.19 -7.70 -16.01
N SER A 99 17.35 -7.46 -15.39
CA SER A 99 17.64 -7.89 -14.01
C SER A 99 16.86 -7.13 -12.91
N ALA A 100 16.05 -6.14 -13.27
CA ALA A 100 15.40 -5.22 -12.33
C ALA A 100 14.18 -5.80 -11.59
N ILE A 101 13.54 -6.84 -12.14
CA ILE A 101 12.19 -7.29 -11.71
C ILE A 101 12.17 -7.94 -10.32
N PHE A 102 13.32 -8.38 -9.79
CA PHE A 102 13.44 -8.90 -8.43
C PHE A 102 14.43 -8.11 -7.57
N SER A 103 14.65 -6.84 -7.92
CA SER A 103 15.50 -5.94 -7.14
C SER A 103 14.90 -5.60 -5.76
N GLU A 104 15.73 -5.04 -4.88
CA GLU A 104 15.29 -4.55 -3.58
C GLU A 104 14.16 -3.51 -3.67
N LYS A 105 14.19 -2.67 -4.73
CA LYS A 105 13.13 -1.69 -5.02
C LYS A 105 11.79 -2.37 -5.29
N TYR A 106 11.78 -3.48 -6.06
CA TYR A 106 10.56 -4.27 -6.28
C TYR A 106 9.98 -4.79 -4.97
N TRP A 107 10.81 -5.41 -4.13
CA TRP A 107 10.37 -5.94 -2.83
C TRP A 107 9.89 -4.83 -1.88
N THR A 108 10.49 -3.66 -1.95
CA THR A 108 10.04 -2.47 -1.22
C THR A 108 8.62 -2.05 -1.64
N ILE A 109 8.33 -2.04 -2.94
CA ILE A 109 7.01 -1.70 -3.48
C ILE A 109 5.98 -2.76 -3.07
N VAL A 110 6.31 -4.05 -3.24
CA VAL A 110 5.43 -5.17 -2.84
C VAL A 110 5.15 -5.13 -1.35
N GLY A 111 6.17 -4.99 -0.50
CA GLY A 111 6.01 -4.90 0.95
C GLY A 111 5.15 -3.70 1.37
N THR A 112 5.31 -2.56 0.71
CA THR A 112 4.47 -1.39 0.95
C THR A 112 3.00 -1.66 0.61
N TYR A 113 2.73 -2.33 -0.50
CA TYR A 113 1.37 -2.75 -0.85
C TYR A 113 0.76 -3.70 0.19
N PHE A 114 1.52 -4.67 0.68
CA PHE A 114 1.06 -5.62 1.70
C PHE A 114 0.67 -4.93 3.02
N ILE A 115 1.35 -3.84 3.40
CA ILE A 115 1.03 -3.06 4.59
C ILE A 115 -0.23 -2.22 4.37
N ILE A 116 -0.38 -1.62 3.18
CA ILE A 116 -1.48 -0.71 2.87
C ILE A 116 -2.78 -1.47 2.57
N GLN A 117 -2.71 -2.66 1.96
CA GLN A 117 -3.87 -3.40 1.48
C GLN A 117 -4.93 -3.66 2.57
N PRO A 118 -4.59 -4.09 3.80
CA PRO A 118 -5.58 -4.33 4.84
C PRO A 118 -6.40 -3.10 5.22
N ILE A 119 -5.80 -1.90 5.17
CA ILE A 119 -6.49 -0.62 5.44
C ILE A 119 -7.61 -0.40 4.43
N PHE A 120 -7.29 -0.58 3.14
CA PHE A 120 -8.24 -0.39 2.06
C PHE A 120 -9.29 -1.50 2.02
N MET A 121 -8.95 -2.70 2.46
CA MET A 121 -9.92 -3.78 2.65
C MET A 121 -10.98 -3.42 3.71
N VAL A 122 -10.56 -2.92 4.86
CA VAL A 122 -11.48 -2.40 5.91
C VAL A 122 -12.36 -1.28 5.35
N GLY A 123 -11.77 -0.34 4.60
CA GLY A 123 -12.52 0.73 3.94
C GLY A 123 -13.58 0.21 2.94
N ALA A 124 -13.24 -0.82 2.17
CA ALA A 124 -14.13 -1.43 1.18
C ALA A 124 -15.33 -2.17 1.81
N ILE A 125 -15.14 -2.74 2.99
CA ILE A 125 -16.21 -3.39 3.78
C ILE A 125 -17.07 -2.32 4.45
N THR A 126 -16.45 -1.31 5.06
CA THR A 126 -17.13 -0.31 5.91
C THR A 126 -18.05 0.61 5.10
N PHE A 127 -17.58 1.15 3.98
CA PHE A 127 -18.34 2.13 3.22
C PHE A 127 -19.21 1.48 2.15
N SER A 128 -20.49 1.85 2.08
CA SER A 128 -21.42 1.39 1.04
C SER A 128 -21.32 2.20 -0.26
N LYS A 129 -21.38 3.54 -0.14
CA LYS A 129 -21.29 4.50 -1.25
C LYS A 129 -19.97 5.27 -1.25
N ASN A 130 -19.41 5.51 -2.44
CA ASN A 130 -18.12 6.18 -2.66
C ASN A 130 -17.00 5.60 -1.78
N LYS A 131 -16.78 4.28 -1.89
CA LYS A 131 -15.90 3.51 -1.01
C LYS A 131 -14.45 4.04 -1.03
N ILE A 132 -13.94 4.34 -2.22
CA ILE A 132 -12.57 4.82 -2.42
C ILE A 132 -12.38 6.19 -1.75
N GLY A 133 -13.23 7.17 -2.10
CA GLY A 133 -13.11 8.53 -1.58
C GLY A 133 -13.24 8.61 -0.07
N LYS A 134 -14.19 7.88 0.52
CA LYS A 134 -14.37 7.85 1.98
C LYS A 134 -13.21 7.18 2.71
N THR A 135 -12.61 6.15 2.11
CA THR A 135 -11.43 5.48 2.69
C THR A 135 -10.24 6.44 2.71
N ILE A 136 -9.96 7.11 1.59
CA ILE A 136 -8.87 8.09 1.50
C ILE A 136 -9.11 9.26 2.48
N LEU A 137 -10.35 9.75 2.57
CA LEU A 137 -10.72 10.83 3.48
C LEU A 137 -10.55 10.40 4.95
N SER A 138 -10.97 9.18 5.32
CA SER A 138 -10.79 8.66 6.67
C SER A 138 -9.31 8.52 7.05
N ILE A 139 -8.47 8.03 6.13
CA ILE A 139 -7.02 7.95 6.32
C ILE A 139 -6.44 9.36 6.48
N GLY A 140 -6.88 10.32 5.65
CA GLY A 140 -6.45 11.71 5.72
C GLY A 140 -6.79 12.38 7.07
N ILE A 141 -8.00 12.13 7.60
CA ILE A 141 -8.40 12.63 8.92
C ILE A 141 -7.55 12.00 10.03
N LEU A 142 -7.32 10.68 9.98
CA LEU A 142 -6.46 10.01 10.95
C LEU A 142 -5.03 10.55 10.92
N PHE A 143 -4.47 10.75 9.73
CA PHE A 143 -3.14 11.32 9.55
C PHE A 143 -3.06 12.75 10.09
N LEU A 144 -4.05 13.59 9.78
CA LEU A 144 -4.14 14.96 10.31
C LEU A 144 -4.24 14.97 11.84
N GLY A 145 -5.08 14.10 12.42
CA GLY A 145 -5.22 13.97 13.86
C GLY A 145 -3.91 13.55 14.53
N PHE A 146 -3.21 12.55 13.97
CA PHE A 146 -1.91 12.12 14.48
C PHE A 146 -0.85 13.22 14.34
N PHE A 147 -0.84 13.94 13.22
CA PHE A 147 0.06 15.08 13.01
C PHE A 147 -0.15 16.18 14.05
N LEU A 148 -1.40 16.60 14.28
CA LEU A 148 -1.74 17.61 15.29
C LEU A 148 -1.40 17.14 16.71
N PHE A 149 -1.69 15.87 17.02
CA PHE A 149 -1.32 15.27 18.30
C PHE A 149 0.20 15.31 18.54
N ASN A 150 1.00 14.92 17.55
CA ASN A 150 2.46 14.99 17.65
C ASN A 150 2.94 16.44 17.79
N LEU A 151 2.33 17.39 17.09
CA LEU A 151 2.65 18.81 17.23
C LEU A 151 2.36 19.31 18.65
N VAL A 152 1.21 18.96 19.23
CA VAL A 152 0.87 19.34 20.61
C VAL A 152 1.85 18.71 21.61
N LEU A 153 2.16 17.42 21.49
CA LEU A 153 3.16 16.78 22.32
C LEU A 153 4.52 17.46 22.18
N PHE A 154 4.93 17.75 20.95
CA PHE A 154 6.16 18.46 20.68
C PHE A 154 6.19 19.80 21.41
N VAL A 155 5.14 20.63 21.30
CA VAL A 155 5.06 21.93 21.98
C VAL A 155 5.10 21.75 23.51
N LEU A 156 4.34 20.79 24.05
CA LEU A 156 4.21 20.57 25.50
C LEU A 156 5.53 20.09 26.13
N PHE A 157 6.20 19.10 25.51
CA PHE A 157 7.49 18.60 26.00
C PHE A 157 8.63 19.58 25.74
N ASN A 158 8.53 20.41 24.69
CA ASN A 158 9.54 21.41 24.37
C ASN A 158 9.52 22.62 25.31
N GLN A 159 8.35 23.03 25.83
CA GLN A 159 8.26 24.18 26.75
C GLN A 159 8.99 23.97 28.09
N GLY A 160 9.29 22.72 28.49
CA GLY A 160 9.92 22.41 29.78
C GLY A 160 11.35 21.86 29.73
N LEU A 161 11.84 21.41 28.57
CA LEU A 161 13.08 20.61 28.48
C LEU A 161 14.26 21.31 27.79
N GLY A 162 14.11 22.58 27.39
CA GLY A 162 15.22 23.34 26.80
C GLY A 162 15.79 22.71 25.52
N VAL A 163 14.97 22.02 24.73
CA VAL A 163 15.39 21.30 23.51
C VAL A 163 15.85 22.26 22.39
N PHE A 164 15.53 23.56 22.50
CA PHE A 164 16.08 24.66 21.70
C PHE A 164 17.13 25.51 22.44
N SER A 165 17.66 25.05 23.59
CA SER A 165 18.90 25.61 24.09
C SER A 165 19.99 25.38 23.02
N ASN A 166 20.90 26.34 22.90
CA ASN A 166 21.83 26.51 21.77
C ASN A 166 22.80 25.33 21.53
N ASP A 167 22.68 24.25 22.32
CA ASP A 167 23.43 23.02 22.20
C ASP A 167 22.58 22.03 21.40
N GLY A 168 23.02 21.69 20.18
CA GLY A 168 22.31 20.86 19.17
C GLY A 168 21.89 19.43 19.57
N LEU A 169 21.63 19.15 20.84
CA LEU A 169 21.07 17.91 21.37
C LEU A 169 19.64 17.66 20.87
N GLY A 170 18.85 18.72 20.65
CA GLY A 170 17.49 18.60 20.12
C GLY A 170 17.44 18.12 18.67
N SER A 171 18.32 18.64 17.80
CA SER A 171 18.44 18.19 16.42
C SER A 171 19.00 16.77 16.34
N VAL A 172 20.00 16.43 17.17
CA VAL A 172 20.57 15.07 17.21
C VAL A 172 19.55 14.04 17.72
N ALA A 173 18.75 14.38 18.73
CA ALA A 173 17.70 13.49 19.23
C ALA A 173 16.57 13.31 18.20
N PHE A 174 16.19 14.39 17.49
CA PHE A 174 15.20 14.33 16.43
C PHE A 174 15.68 13.51 15.22
N ASP A 175 16.92 13.72 14.79
CA ASP A 175 17.54 12.97 13.69
C ASP A 175 17.67 11.49 14.04
N ARG A 176 18.07 11.16 15.28
CA ARG A 176 18.16 9.77 15.74
C ARG A 176 16.79 9.13 15.90
N ALA A 177 15.82 9.82 16.51
CA ALA A 177 14.46 9.31 16.64
C ALA A 177 13.81 9.08 15.26
N SER A 178 14.03 9.98 14.30
CA SER A 178 13.60 9.82 12.91
C SER A 178 14.24 8.60 12.25
N SER A 179 15.54 8.37 12.49
CA SER A 179 16.26 7.22 11.94
C SER A 179 15.86 5.88 12.58
N ASP A 180 15.58 5.85 13.89
CA ASP A 180 15.22 4.62 14.62
C ASP A 180 13.74 4.23 14.39
N PHE A 181 12.83 5.21 14.28
CA PHE A 181 11.45 4.96 13.87
C PHE A 181 11.36 4.44 12.43
N SER A 182 12.32 4.77 11.57
CA SER A 182 12.32 4.36 10.17
C SER A 182 12.42 2.84 9.97
N LEU A 183 13.22 2.14 10.80
CA LEU A 183 13.48 0.71 10.59
C LEU A 183 12.69 -0.18 11.54
N ILE A 184 12.81 0.03 12.86
CA ILE A 184 12.03 -0.72 13.87
C ILE A 184 10.55 -0.35 13.78
N GLY A 185 10.24 0.95 13.63
CA GLY A 185 8.86 1.40 13.51
C GLY A 185 8.18 0.83 12.27
N ARG A 186 8.85 0.82 11.11
CA ARG A 186 8.29 0.24 9.88
C ARG A 186 7.92 -1.24 10.04
N TRP A 187 8.77 -2.03 10.69
CA TRP A 187 8.49 -3.44 10.97
C TRP A 187 7.43 -3.64 12.05
N PHE A 188 7.51 -2.90 13.16
CA PHE A 188 6.57 -2.99 14.27
C PHE A 188 5.17 -2.56 13.84
N TYR A 189 5.03 -1.42 13.17
CA TYR A 189 3.75 -0.96 12.63
C TYR A 189 3.29 -1.86 11.48
N GLY A 190 4.16 -2.34 10.59
CA GLY A 190 3.76 -3.25 9.52
C GLY A 190 3.20 -4.58 10.04
N ILE A 191 3.91 -5.23 10.96
CA ILE A 191 3.54 -6.54 11.53
C ILE A 191 2.37 -6.43 12.50
N LEU A 192 2.24 -5.34 13.26
CA LEU A 192 1.15 -5.19 14.21
C LEU A 192 -0.12 -4.68 13.53
N PHE A 193 0.00 -3.67 12.67
CA PHE A 193 -1.13 -2.96 12.09
C PHE A 193 -1.82 -3.79 11.00
N GLY A 194 -1.07 -4.53 10.18
CA GLY A 194 -1.64 -5.41 9.15
C GLY A 194 -2.63 -6.44 9.73
N PRO A 195 -2.19 -7.34 10.64
CA PRO A 195 -3.05 -8.31 11.32
C PRO A 195 -4.16 -7.65 12.14
N LEU A 196 -3.89 -6.54 12.83
CA LEU A 196 -4.93 -5.81 13.58
C LEU A 196 -6.05 -5.35 12.63
N LEU A 197 -5.72 -4.83 11.46
CA LEU A 197 -6.72 -4.43 10.47
C LEU A 197 -7.46 -5.62 9.86
N LEU A 198 -6.82 -6.78 9.72
CA LEU A 198 -7.52 -8.01 9.34
C LEU A 198 -8.52 -8.42 10.42
N VAL A 199 -8.19 -8.27 11.70
CA VAL A 199 -9.12 -8.50 12.82
C VAL A 199 -10.27 -7.49 12.78
N VAL A 200 -10.01 -6.22 12.48
CA VAL A 200 -11.06 -5.21 12.30
C VAL A 200 -11.96 -5.56 11.11
N ALA A 201 -11.38 -6.02 9.99
CA ALA A 201 -12.12 -6.47 8.82
C ALA A 201 -13.02 -7.68 9.16
N TYR A 202 -12.52 -8.62 9.96
CA TYR A 202 -13.30 -9.75 10.46
C TYR A 202 -14.56 -9.28 11.21
N PHE A 203 -14.40 -8.43 12.23
CA PHE A 203 -15.55 -7.92 12.99
C PHE A 203 -16.53 -7.14 12.11
N LYS A 204 -16.03 -6.39 11.13
CA LYS A 204 -16.89 -5.68 10.17
C LYS A 204 -17.63 -6.59 9.20
N MET A 205 -17.08 -7.73 8.83
CA MET A 205 -17.81 -8.74 8.06
C MET A 205 -18.90 -9.39 8.91
N VAL A 206 -18.60 -9.74 10.17
CA VAL A 206 -19.59 -10.29 11.12
C VAL A 206 -20.78 -9.33 11.30
N GLU A 207 -20.52 -8.04 11.52
CA GLU A 207 -21.57 -7.02 11.69
C GLU A 207 -22.50 -6.88 10.48
N LYS A 208 -22.04 -7.24 9.27
CA LYS A 208 -22.84 -7.18 8.04
C LYS A 208 -23.64 -8.45 7.75
N GLU A 209 -23.30 -9.55 8.39
CA GLU A 209 -24.00 -10.83 8.23
C GLU A 209 -25.15 -11.02 9.24
N VAL A 210 -25.18 -10.23 10.33
CA VAL A 210 -26.25 -10.16 11.34
C VAL A 210 -27.30 -9.12 10.93
#